data_AF-A0AAE0HXF6-F1
#
_entry.id   AF-A0AAE0HXF6-F1
#
_cell.length_a   1.000
_cell.length_b   1.000
_cell.length_c   1.000
_cell.angle_alpha   90.00
_cell.angle_beta   90.00
_cell.angle_gamma   90.00
#
_symmetry.space_group_name_H-M   'P 1'
#
loop_
_entity.id
_entity.type
_entity.pdbx_description
1 polymer ?
#
loop_
_entity_poly.entity_id
_entity_poly.type
_entity_poly.pdbx_seq_one_letter_code
_entity_poly.pdbx_strand_id
1 'polypeptide(L)'
;MSQQSRIVELSTRIATNTAKVDAYLTAHSLPTPSLGPGTPFHPPIPPSEATIIAARKAIISDTLELRQQAGGCEGKSHVHGPRFLRGAACARSKYLFLSRLFPQLER
;
A
#
# COMPACT_ATOMS: atom_id res chain seq x y z
N MET A 1 7.38 1.93 -30.28
CA MET A 1 7.09 1.08 -29.11
C MET A 1 5.82 1.60 -28.47
N SER A 2 4.74 0.82 -28.46
CA SER A 2 3.48 1.24 -27.81
C SER A 2 3.75 1.34 -26.31
N GLN A 3 3.67 2.54 -25.75
CA GLN A 3 3.72 2.72 -24.30
C GLN A 3 2.47 2.07 -23.73
N GLN A 4 2.62 0.96 -23.00
CA GLN A 4 1.52 0.38 -22.25
C GLN A 4 0.99 1.44 -21.29
N SER A 5 -0.35 1.56 -21.22
CA SER A 5 -0.99 2.46 -20.27
C SER A 5 -0.49 2.16 -18.86
N ARG A 6 -0.16 3.20 -18.10
CA ARG A 6 0.34 3.08 -16.73
C ARG A 6 -0.58 2.24 -15.84
N ILE A 7 -1.88 2.27 -16.09
CA ILE A 7 -2.89 1.45 -15.42
C ILE A 7 -2.61 -0.06 -15.65
N VAL A 8 -2.28 -0.44 -16.88
CA VAL A 8 -1.97 -1.84 -17.25
C VAL A 8 -0.66 -2.30 -16.63
N GLU A 9 0.33 -1.41 -16.56
CA GLU A 9 1.60 -1.70 -15.88
C GLU A 9 1.38 -1.93 -14.38
N LEU A 10 0.63 -1.04 -13.72
CA LEU A 10 0.32 -1.15 -12.29
C LEU A 10 -0.50 -2.41 -11.98
N SER A 11 -1.51 -2.73 -12.78
CA SER A 11 -2.33 -3.95 -12.57
C SER A 11 -1.48 -5.22 -12.72
N THR A 12 -0.59 -5.25 -13.71
CA THR A 12 0.33 -6.38 -13.93
C THR A 12 1.29 -6.55 -12.75
N ARG A 13 1.84 -5.44 -12.24
CA ARG A 13 2.75 -5.46 -11.08
C ARG A 13 2.04 -5.90 -9.80
N ILE A 14 0.80 -5.43 -9.58
CA ILE A 14 -0.04 -5.88 -8.46
C ILE A 14 -0.28 -7.39 -8.56
N ALA A 15 -0.75 -7.89 -9.71
CA ALA A 15 -1.03 -9.30 -9.90
C ALA A 15 0.21 -10.17 -9.64
N THR A 16 1.36 -9.78 -10.21
CA THR A 16 2.62 -10.50 -10.06
C THR A 16 3.08 -10.55 -8.60
N ASN A 17 3.01 -9.43 -7.89
CA ASN A 17 3.45 -9.38 -6.49
C ASN A 17 2.47 -10.10 -5.56
N THR A 18 1.16 -10.01 -5.83
CA THR A 18 0.15 -10.77 -5.07
C THR A 18 0.37 -12.27 -5.21
N ALA A 19 0.65 -12.77 -6.42
CA ALA A 19 0.97 -14.18 -6.63
C ALA A 19 2.20 -14.65 -5.85
N LYS A 20 3.24 -13.80 -5.75
CA LYS A 20 4.44 -14.11 -4.94
C LYS A 20 4.12 -14.23 -3.45
N VAL A 21 3.32 -13.29 -2.93
CA VAL A 21 2.91 -13.32 -1.52
C VAL A 21 2.01 -14.52 -1.24
N ASP A 22 1.05 -14.79 -2.12
CA ASP A 22 0.14 -15.94 -2.00
C ASP A 22 0.89 -17.27 -2.03
N ALA A 23 1.79 -17.47 -2.99
CA ALA A 23 2.63 -18.65 -3.08
C ALA A 23 3.47 -18.87 -1.81
N TYR A 24 4.01 -17.80 -1.23
CA TYR A 24 4.72 -17.88 0.05
C TYR A 24 3.79 -18.31 1.19
N LEU A 25 2.60 -17.70 1.31
CA LEU A 25 1.65 -18.08 2.35
C LEU A 25 1.23 -19.55 2.22
N THR A 26 0.95 -20.03 1.01
CA THR A 26 0.62 -21.43 0.76
C THR A 26 1.79 -22.36 1.10
N ALA A 27 3.01 -22.05 0.65
CA ALA A 27 4.19 -22.87 0.90
C ALA A 27 4.50 -23.03 2.40
N HIS A 28 4.23 -21.99 3.19
CA HIS A 28 4.45 -21.98 4.63
C HIS A 28 3.21 -22.34 5.44
N SER A 29 2.12 -22.82 4.80
CA SER A 29 0.84 -23.16 5.45
C SER A 29 0.29 -22.04 6.34
N LEU A 30 0.52 -20.79 5.92
CA LEU A 30 0.07 -19.61 6.64
C LEU A 30 -1.37 -19.25 6.23
N PRO A 31 -2.17 -18.72 7.15
CA PRO A 31 -3.53 -18.31 6.86
C PRO A 31 -3.57 -17.16 5.84
N THR A 32 -4.48 -17.26 4.88
CA THR A 32 -4.74 -16.20 3.91
C THR A 32 -5.34 -14.97 4.61
N PRO A 33 -4.82 -13.75 4.37
CA PRO A 33 -5.39 -12.54 4.95
C PRO A 33 -6.82 -12.32 4.41
N SER A 34 -7.74 -11.97 5.30
CA SER A 34 -9.12 -11.63 4.94
C SER A 34 -9.60 -10.44 5.78
N LEU A 35 -10.82 -9.97 5.52
CA LEU A 35 -11.49 -8.94 6.33
C LEU A 35 -12.38 -9.55 7.43
N GLY A 36 -12.38 -10.88 7.59
CA GLY A 36 -13.19 -11.59 8.56
C GLY A 36 -12.67 -11.45 10.01
N PRO A 37 -13.55 -11.63 11.01
CA PRO A 37 -13.21 -11.43 12.42
C PRO A 37 -12.19 -12.44 12.97
N GLY A 38 -11.92 -13.54 12.26
CA GLY A 38 -10.96 -14.58 12.66
C GLY A 38 -9.61 -14.51 11.95
N THR A 39 -9.38 -13.56 11.05
CA THR A 39 -8.11 -13.50 10.32
C THR A 39 -7.05 -12.70 11.04
N PRO A 40 -5.79 -13.16 11.00
CA PRO A 40 -4.70 -12.47 11.67
C PRO A 40 -4.50 -11.09 11.05
N PHE A 41 -4.44 -10.07 11.90
CA PHE A 41 -4.21 -8.67 11.52
C PHE A 41 -2.87 -8.48 10.79
N HIS A 42 -1.91 -9.37 11.05
CA HIS A 42 -0.62 -9.40 10.37
C HIS A 42 -0.27 -10.85 10.01
N PRO A 43 -0.13 -11.19 8.71
CA PRO A 43 0.41 -12.49 8.35
C PRO A 43 1.84 -12.58 8.91
N PRO A 44 2.22 -13.69 9.58
CA PRO A 44 3.50 -13.84 10.23
C PRO A 44 4.61 -14.10 9.20
N ILE A 45 4.89 -13.10 8.36
CA ILE A 45 6.03 -13.12 7.46
C ILE A 45 7.25 -12.67 8.29
N PRO A 46 8.26 -13.52 8.47
CA PRO A 46 9.44 -13.17 9.26
C PRO A 46 10.23 -12.03 8.59
N PRO A 47 10.93 -11.18 9.37
CA PRO A 47 11.70 -10.06 8.84
C PRO A 47 12.83 -10.50 7.90
N SER A 48 13.26 -11.76 8.00
CA SER A 48 14.26 -12.38 7.13
C SER A 48 13.80 -12.49 5.66
N GLU A 49 12.49 -12.49 5.40
CA GLU A 49 11.92 -12.64 4.06
C GLU A 49 11.73 -11.27 3.37
N ALA A 50 12.87 -10.59 3.16
CA ALA A 50 12.92 -9.23 2.62
C ALA A 50 12.20 -9.11 1.26
N THR A 51 12.27 -10.14 0.41
CA THR A 51 11.62 -10.16 -0.91
C THR A 51 10.10 -10.14 -0.81
N ILE A 52 9.52 -10.92 0.11
CA ILE A 52 8.06 -10.98 0.31
C ILE A 52 7.56 -9.68 0.95
N ILE A 53 8.33 -9.12 1.89
CA ILE A 53 8.03 -7.81 2.49
C ILE A 53 8.06 -6.71 1.42
N ALA A 54 9.06 -6.73 0.53
CA ALA A 54 9.15 -5.79 -0.58
C ALA A 54 7.97 -5.95 -1.55
N ALA A 55 7.57 -7.17 -1.88
CA ALA A 55 6.39 -7.45 -2.70
C ALA A 55 5.11 -6.90 -2.06
N ARG A 56 4.92 -7.09 -0.75
CA ARG A 56 3.76 -6.55 -0.03
C ARG A 56 3.74 -5.02 -0.03
N LYS A 57 4.88 -4.36 0.17
CA LYS A 57 5.00 -2.90 0.08
C LYS A 57 4.69 -2.39 -1.33
N ALA A 58 5.16 -3.10 -2.35
CA ALA A 58 4.89 -2.77 -3.74
C ALA A 58 3.40 -2.87 -4.07
N ILE A 59 2.71 -3.94 -3.64
CA ILE A 59 1.24 -4.07 -3.83
C ILE A 59 0.51 -2.86 -3.25
N ILE A 60 0.84 -2.45 -2.03
CA ILE A 60 0.19 -1.30 -1.37
C ILE A 60 0.46 -0.02 -2.17
N SER A 61 1.72 0.23 -2.52
CA SER A 61 2.11 1.42 -3.29
C SER A 61 1.42 1.48 -4.65
N ASP A 62 1.45 0.38 -5.40
CA ASP A 62 0.90 0.30 -6.75
C ASP A 62 -0.63 0.41 -6.72
N THR A 63 -1.30 -0.17 -5.71
CA THR A 63 -2.75 -0.03 -5.53
C THR A 63 -3.15 1.40 -5.15
N LEU A 64 -2.34 2.10 -4.35
CA LEU A 64 -2.56 3.52 -4.04
C LEU A 64 -2.37 4.40 -5.28
N GLU A 65 -1.37 4.12 -6.10
CA GLU A 65 -1.14 4.83 -7.37
C GLU A 65 -2.31 4.57 -8.34
N LEU A 66 -2.73 3.31 -8.48
CA LEU A 66 -3.86 2.92 -9.32
C LEU A 66 -5.16 3.60 -8.89
N ARG A 67 -5.43 3.68 -7.58
CA ARG A 67 -6.57 4.42 -7.02
C ARG A 67 -6.52 5.90 -7.41
N GLN A 68 -5.36 6.53 -7.35
CA GLN A 68 -5.22 7.95 -7.71
C GLN A 68 -5.47 8.20 -9.19
N GLN A 69 -5.06 7.26 -10.06
CA GLN A 69 -5.29 7.35 -11.50
C GLN A 69 -6.74 7.06 -11.88
N ALA A 70 -7.36 6.05 -11.26
CA ALA A 70 -8.75 5.67 -11.53
C ALA A 70 -9.78 6.64 -10.90
N GLY A 71 -9.47 7.21 -9.73
CA GLY A 71 -10.34 8.11 -8.98
C GLY A 71 -10.24 9.58 -9.38
N GLY A 72 -9.73 9.88 -10.59
CA GLY A 72 -9.67 11.20 -11.22
C GLY A 72 -9.67 12.38 -10.25
N CYS A 73 -8.50 12.82 -9.77
CA CYS A 73 -8.33 14.09 -9.04
C CYS A 73 -9.25 14.37 -7.84
N GLU A 74 -9.99 13.41 -7.26
CA GLU A 74 -10.84 13.70 -6.09
C GLU A 74 -10.14 13.36 -4.79
N GLY A 75 -9.28 14.29 -4.38
CA GLY A 75 -8.55 14.24 -3.10
C GLY A 75 -7.99 15.59 -2.63
N LYS A 76 -8.42 16.72 -3.20
CA LYS A 76 -8.44 17.98 -2.45
C LYS A 76 -9.83 18.12 -1.88
N SER A 77 -10.09 17.43 -0.77
CA SER A 77 -11.21 17.82 0.10
C SER A 77 -10.93 19.23 0.58
N HIS A 78 -11.43 20.20 -0.17
CA HIS A 78 -11.79 21.51 0.30
C HIS A 78 -12.88 21.28 1.35
N VAL A 79 -12.45 20.96 2.57
CA VAL A 79 -13.30 21.04 3.75
C VAL A 79 -13.66 22.51 3.87
N HIS A 80 -14.92 22.82 3.60
CA HIS A 80 -15.47 24.15 3.72
C HIS A 80 -15.51 24.52 5.21
N GLY A 81 -14.42 25.11 5.68
CA GLY A 81 -14.29 25.79 6.96
C GLY A 81 -13.61 27.14 6.73
N PRO A 82 -14.04 28.23 7.38
CA PRO A 82 -13.65 29.57 6.99
C PRO A 82 -12.18 29.83 7.37
N ARG A 83 -11.45 30.39 6.39
CA ARG A 83 -10.31 31.31 6.49
C ARG A 83 -9.51 31.27 7.81
N PHE A 84 -8.25 30.85 7.77
CA PHE A 84 -7.11 31.73 8.11
C PHE A 84 -5.74 31.08 7.75
N LEU A 85 -5.02 31.82 6.88
CA LEU A 85 -3.57 31.96 6.69
C LEU A 85 -2.60 30.74 6.54
N ARG A 86 -2.04 30.70 5.33
CA ARG A 86 -0.60 30.66 4.97
C ARG A 86 0.25 29.48 5.48
N GLY A 87 0.76 28.75 4.49
CA GLY A 87 2.21 28.62 4.31
C GLY A 87 2.87 27.33 4.80
N ALA A 88 3.40 26.58 3.82
CA ALA A 88 4.56 25.70 3.94
C ALA A 88 4.50 24.51 4.94
N ALA A 89 4.06 23.34 4.47
CA ALA A 89 4.62 22.04 4.89
C ALA A 89 4.19 20.86 3.99
N CYS A 90 4.21 21.01 2.66
CA CYS A 90 3.95 19.90 1.74
C CYS A 90 5.20 19.02 1.54
N ALA A 91 5.75 18.46 2.61
CA ALA A 91 6.89 17.52 2.52
C ALA A 91 7.02 16.50 3.66
N ARG A 92 6.17 16.54 4.70
CA ARG A 92 6.38 15.69 5.90
C ARG A 92 5.35 14.59 6.13
N SER A 93 4.37 14.45 5.23
CA SER A 93 3.26 13.49 5.39
C SER A 93 3.45 12.16 4.65
N LYS A 94 4.69 11.72 4.44
CA LYS A 94 4.98 10.32 4.02
C LYS A 94 5.31 9.41 5.21
N TYR A 95 5.79 9.96 6.32
CA TYR A 95 6.23 9.17 7.48
C TYR A 95 5.16 8.99 8.56
N LEU A 96 4.23 9.94 8.73
CA LEU A 96 3.23 9.87 9.81
C LEU A 96 2.14 8.79 9.61
N PHE A 97 1.82 8.41 8.37
CA PHE A 97 0.86 7.33 8.13
C PHE A 97 1.48 5.94 8.34
N LEU A 98 2.78 5.80 8.08
CA LEU A 98 3.53 4.57 8.38
C LEU A 98 3.70 4.38 9.90
N SER A 99 3.94 5.45 10.67
CA SER A 99 4.06 5.36 12.14
C SER A 99 2.75 5.04 12.87
N ARG A 100 1.59 5.40 12.30
CA ARG A 100 0.28 5.08 12.90
C ARG A 100 -0.26 3.69 12.56
N LEU A 101 0.17 3.10 11.45
CA LEU A 101 -0.23 1.73 11.07
C LEU A 101 0.80 0.67 11.50
N PHE A 102 2.06 1.05 11.71
CA PHE A 102 3.16 0.15 12.12
C PHE A 102 4.12 0.82 13.11
N PRO A 103 3.82 0.81 14.43
CA PRO A 103 4.71 1.38 15.45
C PRO A 103 5.99 0.57 15.72
N GLN A 104 6.21 -0.55 15.02
CA GLN A 104 7.31 -1.50 15.29
C GLN A 104 8.53 -1.34 14.37
N LEU A 105 8.66 -0.22 13.64
CA LEU A 105 9.81 0.04 12.76
C LEU A 105 10.89 0.93 13.41
N GLU A 106 10.82 1.22 14.71
CA GLU A 106 11.79 2.02 15.48
C GLU A 106 12.44 1.25 16.65
N ARG A 107 12.91 0.02 16.40
CA ARG A 107 13.98 -0.58 17.23
C ARG A 107 14.97 -1.34 16.37
#